data_AF-A0A509KZ93-F1
#
_entry.id   AF-A0A509KZ93-F1
#
_cell.length_a   1.000
_cell.length_b   1.000
_cell.length_c   1.000
_cell.angle_alpha   90.00
_cell.angle_beta   90.00
_cell.angle_gamma   90.00
#
_symmetry.space_group_name_H-M   'P 1'
#
loop_
_entity.id
_entity.type
_entity.pdbx_description
1 polymer ?
#
loop_
_entity_poly.entity_id
_entity_poly.type
_entity_poly.pdbx_seq_one_letter_code
_entity_poly.pdbx_strand_id
1 'polypeptide(L)'
;MIYLISQREMIGNLSGAIHGYEFTGFIGEVYKLFPFPESHAGFKQKPYGTQNRPVVEQTIQPYAERLKVPIVFHKDSSTIDFGVYTFSAEVFRSITGYIEAGGMPGWLDGRPPDYVIRMMAKLAITHHQHLRK
;
A
#
# COMPACT_ATOMS: atom_id res chain seq x y z
N MET A 1 11.44 2.51 3.07
CA MET A 1 12.05 2.79 1.75
C MET A 1 10.92 2.76 0.74
N ILE A 2 10.85 3.74 -0.14
CA ILE A 2 9.93 3.77 -1.27
C ILE A 2 10.72 3.68 -2.58
N TYR A 3 10.02 3.42 -3.68
CA TYR A 3 10.56 3.46 -5.03
C TYR A 3 9.94 4.65 -5.77
N LEU A 4 10.78 5.53 -6.31
CA LEU A 4 10.38 6.69 -7.09
C LEU A 4 10.61 6.40 -8.58
N ILE A 5 9.52 6.35 -9.35
CA ILE A 5 9.57 6.33 -10.80
C ILE A 5 9.45 7.79 -11.28
N SER A 6 10.58 8.40 -11.65
CA SER A 6 10.64 9.83 -12.00
C SER A 6 10.10 10.14 -13.40
N GLN A 7 10.17 9.17 -14.31
CA GLN A 7 9.70 9.31 -15.69
C GLN A 7 8.34 8.62 -15.84
N ARG A 8 7.32 9.37 -16.28
CA ARG A 8 5.94 8.86 -16.35
C ARG A 8 5.83 7.64 -17.28
N GLU A 9 6.63 7.61 -18.33
CA GLU A 9 6.67 6.57 -19.36
C GLU A 9 7.13 5.23 -18.77
N MET A 10 7.97 5.27 -17.74
CA MET A 10 8.46 4.08 -17.03
C MET A 10 7.41 3.45 -16.11
N ILE A 11 6.30 4.15 -15.82
CA ILE A 11 5.17 3.60 -15.07
C ILE A 11 4.43 2.56 -15.92
N GLY A 12 4.17 2.88 -17.19
CA GLY A 12 3.48 1.99 -18.15
C GLY A 12 1.98 2.25 -18.35
N ASN A 13 1.34 1.43 -19.19
CA ASN A 13 -0.08 1.51 -19.51
C ASN A 13 -0.92 0.52 -18.67
N LEU A 14 -1.57 1.03 -17.60
CA LEU A 14 -2.46 0.23 -16.76
C LEU A 14 -3.65 -0.35 -17.53
N SER A 15 -4.31 0.45 -18.36
CA SER A 15 -5.49 0.01 -19.11
C SER A 15 -5.14 -1.11 -20.08
N GLY A 16 -4.04 -0.95 -20.82
CA GLY A 16 -3.54 -1.96 -21.75
C GLY A 16 -3.14 -3.26 -21.05
N ALA A 17 -2.52 -3.17 -19.88
CA ALA A 17 -2.11 -4.33 -19.09
C ALA A 17 -3.30 -5.09 -18.50
N ILE A 18 -4.34 -4.39 -18.04
CA ILE A 18 -5.58 -5.00 -17.55
C ILE A 18 -6.30 -5.78 -18.67
N HIS A 19 -6.33 -5.23 -19.88
CA HIS A 19 -6.98 -5.87 -21.04
C HIS A 19 -6.07 -6.85 -21.79
N GLY A 20 -4.80 -6.98 -21.38
CA GLY A 20 -3.86 -7.96 -21.91
C GLY A 20 -3.29 -7.67 -23.31
N TYR A 21 -3.44 -6.44 -23.84
CA TYR A 21 -2.93 -6.11 -25.19
C TYR A 21 -1.66 -5.25 -25.20
N GLU A 22 -1.29 -4.63 -24.07
CA GLU A 22 -0.08 -3.81 -23.99
C GLU A 22 0.57 -3.92 -22.60
N PHE A 23 1.83 -4.36 -22.55
CA PHE A 23 2.60 -4.50 -21.32
C PHE A 23 3.87 -3.67 -21.37
N THR A 24 3.75 -2.40 -21.02
CA THR A 24 4.85 -1.43 -20.97
C THR A 24 5.12 -0.97 -19.54
N GLY A 25 6.35 -0.51 -19.28
CA GLY A 25 6.76 0.01 -17.97
C GLY A 25 6.66 -1.00 -16.81
N PHE A 26 6.82 -0.49 -15.59
CA PHE A 26 6.74 -1.27 -14.37
C PHE A 26 5.38 -1.99 -14.23
N ILE A 27 4.27 -1.31 -14.49
CA ILE A 27 2.93 -1.88 -14.38
C ILE A 27 2.78 -3.07 -15.35
N GLY A 28 3.24 -2.95 -16.59
CA GLY A 28 3.19 -4.03 -17.56
C GLY A 28 3.92 -5.29 -17.07
N GLU A 29 5.13 -5.15 -16.53
CA GLU A 29 5.88 -6.28 -15.99
C GLU A 29 5.19 -6.93 -14.78
N VAL A 30 4.58 -6.13 -13.91
CA VAL A 30 3.78 -6.66 -12.79
C VAL A 30 2.58 -7.46 -13.30
N TYR A 31 1.87 -6.98 -14.31
CA TYR A 31 0.68 -7.64 -14.85
C TYR A 31 0.98 -8.89 -15.68
N LYS A 32 2.21 -9.06 -16.19
CA LYS A 32 2.67 -10.36 -16.73
C LYS A 32 2.78 -11.43 -15.65
N LEU A 33 3.21 -11.06 -14.45
CA LEU A 33 3.39 -11.96 -13.31
C LEU A 33 2.10 -12.17 -12.51
N PHE A 34 1.28 -11.13 -12.42
CA PHE A 34 0.04 -11.09 -11.65
C PHE A 34 -1.08 -10.49 -12.52
N PRO A 35 -1.65 -11.28 -13.44
CA PRO A 35 -2.69 -10.80 -14.35
C PRO A 35 -3.91 -10.25 -13.63
N PHE A 36 -4.62 -9.33 -14.27
CA PHE A 36 -5.88 -8.85 -13.74
C PHE A 36 -6.89 -10.01 -13.65
N PRO A 37 -7.63 -10.14 -12.54
CA PRO A 37 -8.65 -11.19 -12.40
C PRO A 37 -9.78 -11.03 -13.43
N GLU A 38 -10.21 -12.15 -14.00
CA GLU A 38 -11.34 -12.20 -14.96
C GLU A 38 -12.71 -12.07 -14.30
N SER A 39 -12.81 -12.30 -12.98
CA SER A 39 -14.05 -12.25 -12.23
C SER A 39 -13.97 -11.31 -11.03
N HIS A 40 -15.11 -10.72 -10.67
CA HIS A 40 -15.20 -9.81 -9.52
C HIS A 40 -14.76 -10.45 -8.19
N ALA A 41 -14.98 -11.76 -8.02
CA ALA A 41 -14.50 -12.47 -6.83
C ALA A 41 -12.97 -12.40 -6.70
N GLY A 42 -12.26 -12.40 -7.83
CA GLY A 42 -10.80 -12.28 -7.88
C GLY A 42 -10.26 -10.90 -7.52
N PHE A 43 -11.12 -9.87 -7.40
CA PHE A 43 -10.71 -8.49 -7.10
C PHE A 43 -10.39 -8.28 -5.62
N LYS A 44 -10.83 -9.21 -4.75
CA LYS A 44 -10.54 -9.17 -3.31
C LYS A 44 -9.04 -9.04 -3.04
N GLN A 45 -8.71 -8.20 -2.05
CA GLN A 45 -7.32 -7.97 -1.65
C GLN A 45 -6.74 -9.26 -1.07
N LYS A 46 -5.74 -9.83 -1.74
CA LYS A 46 -5.11 -11.08 -1.32
C LYS A 46 -4.01 -10.78 -0.29
N PRO A 47 -3.93 -11.50 0.85
CA PRO A 47 -2.94 -11.23 1.91
C PRO A 47 -1.51 -11.68 1.56
N TYR A 48 -1.22 -11.99 0.29
CA TYR A 48 0.05 -12.56 -0.17
C TYR A 48 1.12 -11.50 -0.49
N GLY A 49 0.86 -10.22 -0.20
CA GLY A 49 1.80 -9.13 -0.48
C GLY A 49 3.19 -9.36 0.11
N THR A 50 3.29 -9.92 1.32
CA THR A 50 4.59 -10.25 1.95
C THR A 50 5.38 -11.29 1.14
N GLN A 51 4.70 -12.31 0.62
CA GLN A 51 5.33 -13.37 -0.17
C GLN A 51 5.78 -12.84 -1.54
N ASN A 52 4.96 -12.00 -2.17
CA ASN A 52 5.22 -11.50 -3.52
C ASN A 52 6.16 -10.28 -3.53
N ARG A 53 6.36 -9.63 -2.37
CA ARG A 53 7.17 -8.41 -2.23
C ARG A 53 8.57 -8.54 -2.83
N PRO A 54 9.37 -9.61 -2.57
CA PRO A 54 10.71 -9.71 -3.15
C PRO A 54 10.69 -9.69 -4.68
N VAL A 55 9.71 -10.36 -5.30
CA VAL A 55 9.54 -10.38 -6.75
C VAL A 55 9.23 -8.99 -7.27
N VAL A 56 8.24 -8.30 -6.70
CA VAL A 56 7.87 -6.94 -7.13
C VAL A 56 9.01 -5.93 -6.90
N GLU A 57 9.74 -6.06 -5.79
CA GLU A 57 10.90 -5.22 -5.49
C GLU A 57 12.09 -5.47 -6.42
N GLN A 58 12.18 -6.65 -7.03
CA GLN A 58 13.15 -6.94 -8.10
C GLN A 58 12.65 -6.35 -9.43
N THR A 59 11.37 -6.54 -9.76
CA THR A 59 10.75 -6.03 -11.00
C THR A 59 10.83 -4.50 -11.12
N ILE A 60 10.70 -3.76 -10.02
CA ILE A 60 10.68 -2.28 -10.05
C ILE A 60 12.07 -1.65 -10.24
N GLN A 61 13.18 -2.36 -9.95
CA GLN A 61 14.52 -1.77 -9.90
C GLN A 61 14.97 -1.06 -11.18
N PRO A 62 14.68 -1.57 -12.39
CA PRO A 62 15.05 -0.89 -13.63
C PRO A 62 14.28 0.41 -13.88
N TYR A 63 13.15 0.61 -13.19
CA TYR A 63 12.22 1.71 -13.44
C TYR A 63 12.30 2.82 -12.38
N ALA A 64 12.92 2.55 -11.23
CA ALA A 64 12.79 3.40 -10.06
C ALA A 64 14.07 3.53 -9.25
N GLU A 65 14.21 4.69 -8.60
CA GLU A 65 15.22 4.92 -7.58
C GLU A 65 14.66 4.65 -6.18
N ARG A 66 15.51 4.20 -5.26
CA ARG A 66 15.12 4.00 -3.86
C ARG A 66 15.27 5.30 -3.08
N LEU A 67 14.20 5.72 -2.40
CA LEU A 67 14.20 6.93 -1.59
C LEU A 67 13.64 6.68 -0.18
N LYS A 68 14.17 7.41 0.79
CA LYS A 68 13.62 7.48 2.15
C LYS A 68 12.66 8.66 2.20
N VAL A 69 11.38 8.38 2.46
CA VAL A 69 10.40 9.43 2.77
C VAL A 69 10.45 9.72 4.26
N PRO A 70 10.63 10.98 4.67
CA PRO A 70 10.55 11.37 6.06
C PRO A 70 9.10 11.21 6.55
N ILE A 71 8.96 10.68 7.76
CA ILE A 71 7.70 10.69 8.51
C ILE A 71 7.95 11.48 9.78
N VAL A 72 7.24 12.59 9.96
CA VAL A 72 7.43 13.50 11.09
C VAL A 72 6.12 13.65 11.85
N PHE A 73 6.17 13.49 13.16
CA PHE A 73 5.02 13.63 14.05
C PHE A 73 5.10 14.98 14.76
N HIS A 74 4.07 15.81 14.58
CA HIS A 74 3.96 17.12 15.20
C HIS A 74 2.94 17.05 16.33
N LYS A 75 3.43 16.97 17.57
CA LYS A 75 2.56 16.79 18.74
C LYS A 75 1.64 18.00 18.97
N ASP A 76 2.18 19.21 18.81
CA ASP A 76 1.47 20.45 19.16
C ASP A 76 0.30 20.71 18.21
N SER A 77 0.47 20.43 16.92
CA SER A 77 -0.57 20.54 15.90
C SER A 77 -1.38 19.27 15.71
N SER A 78 -1.03 18.16 16.37
CA SER A 78 -1.63 16.84 16.15
C SER A 78 -1.67 16.43 14.66
N THR A 79 -0.58 16.70 13.95
CA THR A 79 -0.41 16.34 12.53
C THR A 79 0.75 15.38 12.30
N ILE A 80 0.69 14.67 11.19
CA ILE A 80 1.74 13.77 10.71
C ILE A 80 2.10 14.18 9.29
N ASP A 81 3.37 14.47 9.05
CA ASP A 81 3.90 14.66 7.72
C ASP A 81 4.42 13.33 7.16
N PHE A 82 4.06 13.04 5.92
CA PHE A 82 4.56 11.92 5.14
C PHE A 82 5.06 12.47 3.80
N GLY A 83 6.36 12.74 3.71
CA GLY A 83 6.94 13.42 2.55
C GLY A 83 6.35 14.82 2.38
N VAL A 84 5.66 15.07 1.27
CA VAL A 84 5.03 16.36 0.94
C VAL A 84 3.58 16.49 1.44
N TYR A 85 3.05 15.44 2.07
CA TYR A 85 1.67 15.40 2.55
C TYR A 85 1.60 15.57 4.05
N THR A 86 0.63 16.37 4.51
CA THR A 86 0.32 16.54 5.93
C THR A 86 -1.07 15.96 6.21
N PHE A 87 -1.15 15.09 7.22
CA PHE A 87 -2.38 14.48 7.68
C PHE A 87 -2.69 14.93 9.10
N SER A 88 -3.97 15.15 9.43
CA SER A 88 -4.38 15.23 10.83
C SER A 88 -4.33 13.84 11.47
N ALA A 89 -4.17 13.79 12.80
CA ALA A 89 -4.25 12.54 13.54
C ALA A 89 -5.58 11.80 13.33
N GLU A 90 -6.68 12.53 13.14
CA GLU A 90 -7.99 11.96 12.83
C GLU A 90 -8.01 11.26 11.47
N VAL A 91 -7.57 11.94 10.41
CA VAL A 91 -7.49 11.36 9.06
C VAL A 91 -6.57 10.15 9.06
N PHE A 92 -5.44 10.21 9.76
CA PHE A 92 -4.52 9.09 9.88
C PHE A 92 -5.18 7.86 10.52
N ARG A 93 -6.00 8.04 11.58
CA ARG A 93 -6.80 6.96 12.17
C ARG A 93 -7.80 6.38 11.18
N SER A 94 -8.52 7.23 10.43
CA SER A 94 -9.46 6.78 9.40
C SER A 94 -8.78 5.94 8.31
N ILE A 95 -7.56 6.32 7.90
CA ILE A 95 -6.76 5.52 6.96
C ILE A 95 -6.41 4.15 7.55
N THR A 96 -6.00 4.09 8.82
CA THR A 96 -5.69 2.78 9.46
C THR A 96 -6.92 1.87 9.55
N GLY A 97 -8.10 2.42 9.85
CA GLY A 97 -9.35 1.66 9.84
C GLY A 97 -9.74 1.18 8.43
N TYR A 98 -9.52 2.01 7.41
CA TYR A 98 -9.72 1.60 6.01
C TYR A 98 -8.79 0.45 5.60
N ILE A 99 -7.52 0.48 6.04
CA ILE A 99 -6.55 -0.60 5.81
C ILE A 99 -6.97 -1.88 6.54
N GLU A 100 -7.43 -1.78 7.79
CA GLU A 100 -7.93 -2.93 8.56
C GLU A 100 -9.09 -3.64 7.85
N ALA A 101 -10.03 -2.88 7.28
CA ALA A 101 -11.14 -3.40 6.49
C ALA A 101 -10.71 -3.99 5.12
N GLY A 102 -9.47 -3.75 4.68
CA GLY A 102 -8.94 -4.18 3.39
C GLY A 102 -9.28 -3.24 2.25
N GLY A 103 -9.63 -2.00 2.57
CA GLY A 103 -10.08 -0.98 1.65
C GLY A 103 -11.21 -1.46 0.75
N MET A 104 -11.22 -0.97 -0.49
CA MET A 104 -12.07 -1.52 -1.55
C MET A 104 -11.23 -2.50 -2.40
N PRO A 105 -11.73 -3.73 -2.67
CA PRO A 105 -13.03 -4.29 -2.31
C PRO A 105 -13.02 -5.11 -1.00
N GLY A 106 -12.06 -4.90 -0.11
CA GLY A 106 -11.88 -5.64 1.14
C GLY A 106 -10.99 -6.88 0.99
N TRP A 107 -10.59 -7.46 2.12
CA TRP A 107 -9.74 -8.65 2.15
C TRP A 107 -10.45 -9.89 1.59
N LEU A 108 -9.67 -10.75 0.93
CA LEU A 108 -10.07 -12.11 0.60
C LEU A 108 -10.47 -12.84 1.89
N ASP A 109 -11.67 -13.43 1.88
CA ASP A 109 -12.30 -14.09 3.03
C ASP A 109 -12.42 -13.23 4.30
N GLY A 110 -12.32 -11.90 4.16
CA GLY A 110 -12.32 -10.97 5.30
C GLY A 110 -11.06 -11.04 6.17
N ARG A 111 -9.95 -11.62 5.67
CA ARG A 111 -8.74 -11.88 6.46
C ARG A 111 -7.59 -10.93 6.10
N PRO A 112 -7.24 -9.97 6.96
CA PRO A 112 -6.05 -9.15 6.77
C PRO A 112 -4.77 -9.98 6.90
N PRO A 113 -3.66 -9.56 6.26
CA PRO A 113 -2.35 -10.18 6.48
C PRO A 113 -1.82 -9.91 7.88
N ASP A 114 -0.96 -10.78 8.40
CA ASP A 114 -0.48 -10.72 9.79
C ASP A 114 0.17 -9.39 10.19
N TYR A 115 0.81 -8.69 9.25
CA TYR A 115 1.42 -7.40 9.56
C TYR A 115 0.38 -6.32 9.88
N VAL A 116 -0.81 -6.39 9.28
CA VAL A 116 -1.94 -5.50 9.61
C VAL A 116 -2.48 -5.87 11.00
N ILE A 117 -2.69 -7.16 11.27
CA ILE A 117 -3.15 -7.63 12.60
C ILE A 117 -2.21 -7.13 13.71
N ARG A 118 -0.89 -7.31 13.52
CA ARG A 118 0.12 -6.83 14.48
C ARG A 118 0.14 -5.31 14.61
N MET A 119 -0.07 -4.58 13.52
CA MET A 119 -0.15 -3.11 13.54
C MET A 119 -1.35 -2.66 14.37
N MET A 120 -2.54 -3.21 14.12
CA MET A 120 -3.76 -2.84 14.84
C MET A 120 -3.67 -3.17 16.34
N ALA A 121 -3.11 -4.33 16.69
CA ALA A 121 -2.87 -4.69 18.09
C ALA A 121 -1.96 -3.67 18.81
N LYS A 122 -0.90 -3.19 18.14
CA LYS A 122 -0.01 -2.14 18.71
C LYS A 122 -0.75 -0.82 18.90
N LEU A 123 -1.57 -0.41 17.94
CA LEU A 123 -2.36 0.83 18.02
C LEU A 123 -3.37 0.79 19.17
N ALA A 124 -4.04 -0.36 19.38
CA ALA A 124 -4.98 -0.55 20.49
C ALA A 124 -4.31 -0.42 21.87
N ILE A 125 -3.11 -0.99 22.05
CA ILE A 125 -2.35 -0.89 23.30
C ILE A 125 -1.99 0.57 23.62
N THR A 126 -1.56 1.34 22.60
CA THR A 126 -1.21 2.76 22.77
C THR A 126 -2.41 3.61 23.19
N HIS A 127 -3.62 3.27 22.71
CA HIS A 127 -4.86 3.97 23.09
C HIS A 127 -5.23 3.73 24.58
N HIS A 128 -5.03 2.51 25.09
CA HIS A 128 -5.33 2.19 26.49
C HIS A 128 -4.35 2.81 27.49
N GLN A 129 -3.09 3.03 27.11
CA GLN A 129 -2.11 3.70 27.97
C GLN A 129 -2.36 5.21 28.08
N HIS A 130 -2.98 5.83 27.08
CA HIS A 130 -3.34 7.25 27.12
C HIS A 130 -4.62 7.54 27.91
N LEU A 131 -5.55 6.59 28.02
CA LEU A 131 -6.78 6.73 28.81
C LEU A 131 -6.60 6.45 30.32
N ARG A 132 -5.41 5.96 30.74
CA ARG A 132 -5.08 5.64 32.14
C ARG A 132 -4.16 6.66 32.82
N LYS A 133 -3.90 7.80 32.19
CA LYS A 133 -3.17 8.94 32.75
C LYS A 133 -4.07 10.16 32.72
#